data_AF-A0A924UML0-F1
#
_entry.id   AF-A0A924UML0-F1
#
_cell.length_a   1.000
_cell.length_b   1.000
_cell.length_c   1.000
_cell.angle_alpha   90.00
_cell.angle_beta   90.00
_cell.angle_gamma   90.00
#
_symmetry.space_group_name_H-M   'P 1'
#
loop_
_entity.id
_entity.type
_entity.pdbx_description
1 polymer ?
#
loop_
_entity_poly.entity_id
_entity_poly.type
_entity_poly.pdbx_seq_one_letter_code
_entity_poly.pdbx_strand_id
1 'polypeptide(L)'
;MKKTYKHLGQVVKDFRAKAHLTQKDLAEKLGYNIPQFISLMENGHSKIPLNVLGELISFLKIPEKMVLDILLETYKKEAREQISSGRKKAANY
;
A
#
# COMPACT_ATOMS: atom_id res chain seq x y z
N MET A 1 -4.47 7.31 -6.12
CA MET A 1 -3.84 7.34 -4.77
C MET A 1 -4.71 6.92 -3.58
N LYS A 2 -5.57 7.76 -2.97
CA LYS A 2 -6.24 7.42 -1.67
C LYS A 2 -7.01 6.08 -1.68
N LYS A 3 -7.72 5.74 -2.76
CA LYS A 3 -8.45 4.46 -2.87
C LYS A 3 -7.52 3.23 -2.90
N THR A 4 -6.35 3.33 -3.52
CA THR A 4 -5.39 2.23 -3.57
C THR A 4 -4.73 2.01 -2.23
N TYR A 5 -4.24 3.06 -1.58
CA TYR A 5 -3.62 2.93 -0.26
C TYR A 5 -4.62 2.38 0.74
N LYS A 6 -5.89 2.75 0.59
CA LYS A 6 -6.97 2.16 1.37
C LYS A 6 -7.16 0.66 1.10
N HIS A 7 -7.12 0.22 -0.16
CA HIS A 7 -7.29 -1.21 -0.47
C HIS A 7 -6.11 -2.04 0.02
N LEU A 8 -4.87 -1.64 -0.29
CA LEU A 8 -3.68 -2.36 0.17
C LEU A 8 -3.53 -2.29 1.69
N GLY A 9 -3.83 -1.13 2.30
CA GLY A 9 -3.86 -0.96 3.75
C GLY A 9 -4.88 -1.88 4.43
N GLN A 10 -6.06 -2.06 3.83
CA GLN A 10 -7.05 -3.00 4.34
C GLN A 10 -6.54 -4.46 4.27
N VAL A 11 -5.89 -4.86 3.18
CA VAL A 11 -5.26 -6.18 3.07
C VAL A 11 -4.25 -6.38 4.20
N VAL A 12 -3.38 -5.40 4.45
CA VAL A 12 -2.42 -5.45 5.55
C VAL A 12 -3.11 -5.60 6.91
N LYS A 13 -4.17 -4.82 7.15
CA LYS A 13 -4.96 -4.89 8.39
C LYS A 13 -5.57 -6.28 8.61
N ASP A 14 -6.15 -6.86 7.57
CA ASP A 14 -6.81 -8.16 7.64
C ASP A 14 -5.81 -9.28 7.94
N PHE A 15 -4.66 -9.29 7.26
CA PHE A 15 -3.62 -10.29 7.50
C PHE A 15 -2.92 -10.10 8.86
N ARG A 16 -2.71 -8.85 9.30
CA ARG A 16 -2.22 -8.57 10.66
C ARG A 16 -3.16 -9.12 11.72
N ALA A 17 -4.47 -8.86 11.57
CA ALA A 17 -5.49 -9.36 12.49
C ALA A 17 -5.56 -10.90 12.51
N LYS A 18 -5.45 -11.56 11.35
CA LYS A 18 -5.36 -13.02 11.22
C LYS A 18 -4.10 -13.60 11.89
N ALA A 19 -3.01 -12.85 11.92
CA ALA A 19 -1.78 -13.20 12.62
C ALA A 19 -1.83 -12.88 14.13
N HIS A 20 -2.96 -12.39 14.64
CA HIS A 20 -3.15 -11.98 16.05
C HIS A 20 -2.15 -10.92 16.53
N LEU A 21 -1.64 -10.09 15.61
CA LEU A 21 -0.71 -9.00 15.93
C LEU A 21 -1.45 -7.70 16.17
N THR A 22 -1.03 -6.93 17.17
CA THR A 22 -1.43 -5.52 17.31
C THR A 22 -0.67 -4.65 16.29
N GLN A 23 -1.14 -3.41 16.09
CA GLN A 23 -0.40 -2.45 15.25
C GLN A 23 1.00 -2.16 15.83
N LYS A 24 1.15 -2.20 17.16
CA LYS A 24 2.44 -2.05 17.84
C LYS A 24 3.36 -3.23 17.52
N ASP A 25 2.88 -4.46 17.61
CA ASP A 25 3.69 -5.64 17.33
C ASP A 25 4.19 -5.66 15.87
N LEU A 26 3.34 -5.24 14.92
CA LEU A 26 3.76 -5.13 13.52
C LEU A 26 4.79 -4.02 13.31
N ALA A 27 4.63 -2.87 13.99
CA ALA A 27 5.60 -1.78 13.93
C ALA A 27 6.97 -2.25 14.43
N GLU A 28 7.01 -2.90 15.59
CA GLU A 28 8.25 -3.44 16.19
C GLU A 28 8.93 -4.47 15.28
N LYS A 29 8.15 -5.38 14.67
CA LYS A 29 8.69 -6.36 13.69
C LYS A 29 9.33 -5.71 12.47
N LEU A 30 8.81 -4.56 12.04
CA LEU A 30 9.32 -3.79 10.90
C LEU A 30 10.39 -2.76 11.31
N GLY A 31 10.86 -2.79 12.56
CA GLY A 31 11.88 -1.86 13.06
C GLY A 31 11.38 -0.43 13.30
N TYR A 32 10.05 -0.22 13.38
CA TYR A 32 9.45 1.08 13.67
C TYR A 32 9.11 1.22 15.15
N ASN A 33 9.57 2.32 15.76
CA ASN A 33 9.27 2.64 17.16
C ASN A 33 7.86 3.24 17.36
N ILE A 34 7.18 3.65 16.29
CA ILE A 34 5.93 4.42 16.35
C ILE A 34 4.81 3.63 15.66
N PRO A 35 3.83 3.08 16.42
CA PRO A 35 2.71 2.32 15.87
C PRO A 35 1.78 3.12 14.94
N GLN A 36 1.78 4.46 15.07
CA GLN A 36 0.97 5.36 14.25
C GLN A 36 1.23 5.17 12.74
N PHE A 37 2.46 4.79 12.36
CA PHE A 37 2.80 4.48 10.99
C PHE A 37 1.93 3.35 10.41
N ILE A 38 1.72 2.28 11.18
CA ILE A 38 0.87 1.15 10.79
C ILE A 38 -0.59 1.59 10.66
N SER A 39 -1.09 2.40 11.59
CA SER A 39 -2.44 2.95 11.51
C SER A 39 -2.66 3.80 10.26
N LEU A 40 -1.72 4.69 9.93
CA LEU A 40 -1.79 5.51 8.71
C LEU A 40 -1.78 4.66 7.45
N MET A 41 -0.97 3.60 7.41
CA MET A 41 -0.92 2.64 6.31
C MET A 41 -2.25 1.90 6.17
N GLU A 42 -2.77 1.31 7.25
CA GLU A 42 -3.99 0.51 7.24
C GLU A 42 -5.23 1.31 6.84
N ASN A 43 -5.29 2.58 7.22
CA ASN A 43 -6.38 3.49 6.86
C ASN A 43 -6.20 4.16 5.49
N GLY A 44 -5.11 3.87 4.78
CA GLY A 44 -4.83 4.42 3.45
C GLY A 44 -4.40 5.89 3.44
N HIS A 45 -3.95 6.40 4.59
CA HIS A 45 -3.36 7.74 4.73
C HIS A 45 -1.89 7.79 4.35
N SER A 46 -1.19 6.64 4.33
CA SER A 46 0.20 6.51 3.88
C SER A 46 0.36 5.43 2.83
N LYS A 47 1.39 5.57 1.99
CA LYS A 47 1.87 4.48 1.14
C LYS A 47 2.62 3.46 2.00
N ILE A 48 2.74 2.24 1.49
CA ILE A 48 3.69 1.26 2.01
C ILE A 48 5.06 1.58 1.38
N PRO A 49 6.11 1.85 2.17
CA PRO A 49 7.45 2.03 1.65
C PRO A 49 7.95 0.75 0.99
N LEU A 50 8.55 0.86 -0.20
CA LEU A 50 9.01 -0.31 -0.96
C LEU A 50 10.10 -1.09 -0.23
N ASN A 51 10.96 -0.40 0.52
CA ASN A 51 12.05 -1.02 1.27
C ASN A 51 11.57 -1.96 2.38
N VAL A 52 10.36 -1.75 2.93
CA VAL A 52 9.78 -2.63 3.97
C VAL A 52 8.76 -3.62 3.42
N LEU A 53 8.47 -3.58 2.11
CA LEU A 53 7.41 -4.38 1.51
C LEU A 53 7.71 -5.88 1.64
N GLY A 54 8.95 -6.29 1.39
CA GLY A 54 9.39 -7.69 1.49
C GLY A 54 9.27 -8.25 2.91
N GLU A 55 9.66 -7.47 3.91
CA GLU A 55 9.51 -7.84 5.32
C GLU A 55 8.04 -7.95 5.72
N LEU A 56 7.24 -6.95 5.34
CA LEU A 56 5.80 -6.92 5.62
C LEU A 56 5.07 -8.15 5.08
N ILE A 57 5.26 -8.48 3.80
CA ILE A 57 4.60 -9.65 3.19
C ILE A 57 5.09 -10.96 3.84
N SER A 58 6.36 -11.02 4.24
CA SER A 58 6.97 -12.20 4.86
C SER A 58 6.47 -12.44 6.28
N PHE A 59 6.31 -11.39 7.07
CA PHE A 59 5.77 -11.49 8.44
C PHE A 59 4.28 -11.80 8.45
N LEU A 60 3.51 -11.16 7.58
CA LEU A 60 2.06 -11.31 7.54
C LEU A 60 1.60 -12.47 6.65
N LYS A 61 2.52 -13.16 5.96
CA LYS A 61 2.24 -14.25 5.01
C LYS A 61 1.22 -13.82 3.94
N ILE A 62 1.34 -12.58 3.47
CA ILE A 62 0.51 -12.05 2.40
C ILE A 62 1.03 -12.63 1.07
N PRO A 63 0.17 -13.19 0.21
CA PRO A 63 0.60 -13.64 -1.11
C PRO A 63 1.19 -12.48 -1.93
N GLU A 64 2.44 -12.64 -2.38
CA GLU A 64 3.16 -11.63 -3.17
C GLU A 64 2.35 -11.17 -4.39
N LYS A 65 1.79 -12.13 -5.14
CA LYS A 65 0.95 -11.87 -6.31
C LYS A 65 -0.20 -10.90 -6.01
N MET A 66 -0.87 -11.06 -4.87
CA MET A 66 -1.98 -10.19 -4.47
C MET A 66 -1.52 -8.75 -4.30
N VAL A 67 -0.37 -8.54 -3.65
CA VAL A 67 0.21 -7.20 -3.44
C VAL A 67 0.63 -6.58 -4.76
N LEU A 68 1.33 -7.33 -5.62
CA LEU A 68 1.76 -6.87 -6.92
C LEU A 68 0.58 -6.48 -7.82
N ASP A 69 -0.46 -7.32 -7.89
CA ASP A 69 -1.66 -7.04 -8.68
C ASP A 69 -2.30 -5.71 -8.28
N ILE A 70 -2.44 -5.44 -6.97
CA ILE A 70 -3.01 -4.19 -6.44
C ILE A 70 -2.15 -2.98 -6.82
N LEU A 71 -0.82 -3.09 -6.67
CA LEU A 71 0.11 -2.01 -6.96
C LEU A 71 0.15 -1.69 -8.47
N LEU A 72 0.24 -2.72 -9.31
CA LEU A 72 0.32 -2.58 -10.77
C LEU A 72 -0.97 -2.02 -11.36
N GLU A 73 -2.14 -2.52 -10.95
CA GLU A 73 -3.40 -1.98 -11.45
C GLU A 73 -3.61 -0.51 -11.04
N THR A 74 -3.10 -0.13 -9.88
CA THR A 74 -3.10 1.28 -9.47
C THR A 74 -2.20 2.12 -10.34
N TYR A 75 -0.95 1.71 -10.51
CA TYR A 75 0.01 2.44 -11.31
C TYR A 75 -0.48 2.60 -12.75
N LYS A 76 -1.01 1.53 -13.34
CA LYS A 76 -1.62 1.51 -14.67
C LYS A 76 -2.76 2.51 -14.81
N LYS A 77 -3.65 2.59 -13.80
CA LYS A 77 -4.73 3.58 -13.79
C LYS A 77 -4.19 5.00 -13.78
N GLU A 78 -3.23 5.28 -12.90
CA GLU A 78 -2.62 6.61 -12.77
C GLU A 78 -1.88 7.02 -14.05
N ALA A 79 -1.11 6.10 -14.64
CA ALA A 79 -0.44 6.31 -15.92
C ALA A 79 -1.45 6.67 -17.04
N ARG A 80 -2.58 5.96 -17.13
CA ARG A 80 -3.64 6.25 -18.11
C ARG A 80 -4.25 7.64 -17.91
N GLU A 81 -4.53 8.04 -16.67
CA GLU A 81 -5.05 9.36 -16.33
C GLU A 81 -4.06 10.47 -16.74
N GLN A 82 -2.76 10.29 -16.45
CA GLN A 82 -1.73 11.25 -16.82
C GLN A 82 -1.54 11.34 -18.34
N ILE A 83 -1.51 10.20 -19.05
CA ILE A 83 -1.44 10.17 -20.52
C ILE A 83 -2.64 10.89 -21.15
N SER A 84 -3.85 10.65 -20.63
CA SER A 84 -5.07 11.34 -21.11
C SER A 84 -4.99 12.85 -20.86
N SER A 85 -4.54 13.26 -19.68
CA SER A 85 -4.34 14.67 -19.32
C SER A 85 -3.29 15.34 -20.24
N GLY A 86 -2.16 14.69 -20.47
CA GLY A 86 -1.11 15.17 -21.38
C GLY A 86 -1.60 15.34 -22.82
N ARG A 87 -2.37 14.38 -23.35
CA ARG A 87 -2.97 14.49 -24.69
C ARG A 87 -3.89 15.70 -24.83
N LYS A 88 -4.73 15.98 -23.84
CA LYS A 88 -5.62 17.15 -23.84
C LYS A 88 -4.83 18.47 -23.82
N LYS A 89 -3.74 18.54 -23.04
CA LYS A 89 -2.88 19.73 -23.00
C LYS A 89 -2.23 19.97 -24.35
N ALA A 90 -1.61 18.94 -24.94
CA ALA A 90 -0.94 19.03 -26.23
C ALA A 90 -1.89 19.44 -27.38
N ALA A 91 -3.17 19.07 -27.33
CA ALA A 91 -4.16 19.47 -28.34
C ALA A 91 -4.64 20.94 -28.24
N ASN A 92 -4.34 21.63 -27.14
CA ASN A 92 -4.68 23.05 -26.93
C ASN A 92 -3.48 24.00 -27.16
N TYR A 93 -2.35 23.46 -27.60
CA TYR A 93 -1.19 24.20 -28.10
C TYR A 93 -1.14 24.07 -29.62
#